data_AF-A0A536NW30-F1
#
_entry.id   AF-A0A536NW30-F1
#
_cell.length_a   1.000
_cell.length_b   1.000
_cell.length_c   1.000
_cell.angle_alpha   90.00
_cell.angle_beta   90.00
_cell.angle_gamma   90.00
#
_symmetry.space_group_name_H-M   'P 1'
#
loop_
_entity.id
_entity.type
_entity.pdbx_description
1 polymer ?
#
loop_
_entity_poly.entity_id
_entity_poly.type
_entity_poly.pdbx_seq_one_letter_code
_entity_poly.pdbx_strand_id
1 'polypeptide(L)'
;MYAAGLSTRPLRSAHRGGGRVHGLGRWVLVTGALVGASLALARVAAGATAPVGVVVVQPGDSLWSIAAARYPSDDTRERVDAMERLNGLSGPTIVVGESLLLPPGS
;
A
#
# COMPACT_ATOMS: atom_id res chain seq x y z
N MET A 1 9.56 -90.26 -1.74
CA MET A 1 10.65 -89.30 -1.98
C MET A 1 10.02 -87.97 -2.35
N TYR A 2 10.20 -86.99 -1.46
CA TYR A 2 10.00 -85.53 -1.54
C TYR A 2 8.94 -84.90 -2.45
N ALA A 3 8.05 -84.18 -1.76
CA ALA A 3 7.21 -83.09 -2.25
C ALA A 3 8.01 -81.78 -2.39
N ALA A 4 7.29 -80.76 -2.87
CA ALA A 4 7.50 -79.33 -2.69
C ALA A 4 8.12 -78.56 -3.86
N GLY A 5 7.32 -77.62 -4.36
CA GLY A 5 7.75 -76.56 -5.27
C GLY A 5 6.61 -75.56 -5.53
N LEU A 6 5.93 -75.10 -4.47
CA LEU A 6 5.00 -73.96 -4.55
C LEU A 6 5.65 -72.71 -3.97
N SER A 7 5.36 -71.58 -4.63
CA SER A 7 5.58 -70.18 -4.22
C SER A 7 7.04 -69.72 -4.26
N THR A 8 7.39 -68.50 -4.70
CA THR A 8 6.77 -67.19 -4.42
C THR A 8 7.17 -66.16 -5.49
N ARG A 9 6.21 -65.33 -5.89
CA ARG A 9 6.41 -64.05 -6.61
C ARG A 9 7.13 -63.04 -5.71
N PRO A 10 8.05 -62.22 -6.25
CA PRO A 10 8.13 -60.84 -5.78
C PRO A 10 7.95 -59.82 -6.91
N LEU A 11 7.13 -58.83 -6.59
CA LEU A 11 6.76 -57.66 -7.37
C LEU A 11 7.96 -56.73 -7.55
N ARG A 12 8.18 -56.20 -8.76
CA ARG A 12 8.90 -54.93 -8.95
C ARG A 12 8.17 -54.06 -9.95
N SER A 13 7.29 -53.25 -9.39
CA SER A 13 6.62 -52.12 -10.02
C SER A 13 7.68 -51.08 -10.40
N ALA A 14 7.85 -50.82 -11.70
CA ALA A 14 8.59 -49.66 -12.16
C ALA A 14 7.79 -48.41 -11.78
N HIS A 15 8.23 -47.74 -10.71
CA HIS A 15 7.67 -46.48 -10.25
C HIS A 15 8.00 -45.39 -11.28
N ARG A 16 7.09 -45.18 -12.23
CA ARG A 16 7.06 -43.98 -13.08
C ARG A 16 6.54 -42.82 -12.23
N GLY A 17 7.43 -42.23 -11.42
CA GLY A 17 7.15 -41.04 -10.62
C GLY A 17 7.10 -39.80 -11.50
N GLY A 18 5.96 -39.60 -12.17
CA GLY A 18 5.66 -38.39 -12.94
C GLY A 18 5.60 -37.15 -12.05
N GLY A 19 6.20 -36.07 -12.54
CA GLY A 19 6.28 -34.78 -11.87
C GLY A 19 4.92 -34.21 -11.48
N ARG A 20 4.79 -33.80 -10.22
CA ARG A 20 3.68 -32.98 -9.72
C ARG A 20 4.15 -32.00 -8.63
N VAL A 21 5.23 -31.28 -8.90
CA VAL A 21 5.62 -30.12 -8.07
C VAL A 21 4.92 -28.81 -8.50
N HIS A 22 4.26 -28.80 -9.67
CA HIS A 22 3.57 -27.62 -10.20
C HIS A 22 2.16 -27.37 -9.67
N GLY A 23 1.57 -28.32 -8.93
CA GLY A 23 0.20 -28.19 -8.42
C GLY A 23 0.11 -27.23 -7.24
N LEU A 24 0.92 -27.48 -6.19
CA LEU A 24 0.84 -26.73 -4.92
C LEU A 24 1.41 -25.32 -5.03
N GLY A 25 2.52 -25.11 -5.75
CA GLY A 25 3.09 -23.78 -5.94
C GLY A 25 2.15 -22.82 -6.68
N ARG A 26 1.38 -23.34 -7.65
CA ARG A 26 0.42 -22.53 -8.42
C ARG A 26 -0.77 -22.11 -7.57
N TRP A 27 -1.24 -22.95 -6.65
CA TRP A 27 -2.32 -22.59 -5.75
C TRP A 27 -1.88 -21.54 -4.73
N VAL A 28 -0.69 -21.65 -4.13
CA VAL A 28 -0.14 -20.64 -3.20
C VAL A 28 -0.02 -19.26 -3.85
N LEU A 29 0.40 -19.20 -5.11
CA LEU A 29 0.46 -17.94 -5.87
C LEU A 29 -0.93 -17.32 -6.11
N VAL A 30 -1.94 -18.15 -6.42
CA VAL A 30 -3.32 -17.67 -6.64
C VAL A 30 -3.93 -17.13 -5.36
N THR A 31 -3.80 -17.83 -4.22
CA THR A 31 -4.30 -17.33 -2.93
C THR A 31 -3.55 -16.09 -2.48
N GLY A 32 -2.22 -16.06 -2.65
CA GLY A 32 -1.42 -14.87 -2.36
C GLY A 32 -1.83 -13.65 -3.18
N ALA A 33 -2.09 -13.82 -4.48
CA ALA A 33 -2.59 -12.76 -5.35
C ALA A 33 -4.00 -12.30 -4.93
N LEU A 34 -4.88 -13.21 -4.52
CA LEU A 34 -6.24 -12.88 -4.10
C LEU A 34 -6.25 -12.06 -2.80
N VAL A 35 -5.42 -12.44 -1.83
CA VAL A 35 -5.26 -11.70 -0.57
C VAL A 35 -4.62 -10.34 -0.82
N GLY A 36 -3.58 -10.28 -1.68
CA GLY A 36 -2.93 -9.03 -2.07
C GLY A 36 -3.88 -8.06 -2.78
N ALA A 37 -4.70 -8.55 -3.72
CA ALA A 37 -5.71 -7.76 -4.42
C ALA A 37 -6.82 -7.26 -3.48
N SER A 38 -7.26 -8.11 -2.55
CA SER A 38 -8.27 -7.74 -1.55
C SER A 38 -7.76 -6.64 -0.61
N LEU A 39 -6.48 -6.72 -0.22
CA LEU A 39 -5.85 -5.68 0.61
C LEU A 39 -5.69 -4.36 -0.15
N ALA A 40 -5.24 -4.42 -1.41
CA ALA A 40 -5.12 -3.22 -2.26
C ALA A 40 -6.48 -2.54 -2.47
N LEU A 41 -7.53 -3.33 -2.74
CA LEU A 41 -8.88 -2.81 -2.91
C LEU A 41 -9.45 -2.22 -1.61
N ALA A 42 -9.19 -2.86 -0.47
CA ALA A 42 -9.57 -2.33 0.83
C ALA A 42 -8.89 -0.98 1.15
N ARG A 43 -7.65 -0.76 0.72
CA ARG A 43 -6.93 0.51 0.91
C ARG A 43 -7.49 1.62 0.04
N VAL A 44 -7.87 1.30 -1.20
CA VAL A 44 -8.56 2.24 -2.10
C VAL A 44 -9.95 2.58 -1.58
N ALA A 45 -10.72 1.56 -1.15
CA ALA A 45 -12.06 1.72 -0.60
C ALA A 45 -12.07 2.46 0.75
N ALA A 46 -11.04 2.26 1.58
CA ALA A 46 -10.89 2.95 2.86
C ALA A 46 -10.53 4.43 2.71
N GLY A 47 -10.25 4.91 1.48
CA GLY A 47 -9.97 6.32 1.23
C GLY A 47 -8.96 6.88 2.22
N ALA A 48 -7.81 6.20 2.36
CA ALA A 48 -6.74 6.61 3.26
C ALA A 48 -6.08 7.91 2.76
N THR A 49 -6.86 8.97 2.70
CA THR A 49 -6.43 10.34 2.53
C THR A 49 -5.76 10.70 3.83
N ALA A 50 -4.46 11.00 3.78
CA ALA A 50 -3.77 11.54 4.95
C ALA A 50 -4.58 12.71 5.51
N PRO A 51 -4.70 12.85 6.84
CA PRO A 51 -5.53 13.89 7.44
C PRO A 51 -5.08 15.26 6.91
N VAL A 52 -5.94 15.88 6.11
CA VAL A 52 -5.76 17.26 5.67
C VAL A 52 -6.13 18.15 6.85
N GLY A 53 -5.15 18.91 7.35
CA GLY A 53 -5.42 19.90 8.38
C GLY A 53 -6.19 21.08 7.77
N VAL A 54 -6.96 21.81 8.59
CA VAL A 54 -7.59 23.07 8.16
C VAL A 54 -7.18 24.16 9.12
N VAL A 55 -6.82 25.33 8.58
CA VAL A 55 -6.47 26.52 9.35
C VAL A 55 -7.27 27.69 8.83
N VAL A 56 -7.85 28.46 9.75
CA VAL A 56 -8.43 29.76 9.41
C VAL A 56 -7.31 30.80 9.42
N VAL A 57 -7.16 31.51 8.32
CA VAL A 57 -6.13 32.55 8.15
C VAL A 57 -6.44 33.72 9.08
N GLN A 58 -5.46 34.09 9.92
CA GLN A 58 -5.59 35.20 10.86
C GLN A 58 -4.93 36.48 10.32
N PRO A 59 -5.26 37.67 10.87
CA PRO A 59 -4.58 38.90 10.51
C PRO A 59 -3.07 38.81 10.73
N GLY A 60 -2.29 39.08 9.69
CA GLY A 60 -0.82 39.00 9.73
C GLY A 60 -0.25 37.63 9.33
N ASP A 61 -1.10 36.63 9.07
CA ASP A 61 -0.65 35.37 8.52
C ASP A 61 -0.23 35.50 7.05
N SER A 62 0.71 34.66 6.67
CA SER A 62 1.15 34.42 5.30
C SER A 62 1.29 32.91 5.11
N LEU A 63 1.24 32.43 3.86
CA LEU A 63 1.51 31.02 3.58
C LEU A 63 2.86 30.57 4.17
N TRP A 64 3.87 31.46 4.14
CA TRP A 64 5.18 31.20 4.71
C TRP A 64 5.16 31.07 6.23
N SER A 65 4.50 31.98 6.94
CA SER A 65 4.42 31.90 8.41
C SER A 65 3.61 30.69 8.87
N ILE A 66 2.53 30.37 8.17
CA ILE A 66 1.73 29.16 8.43
C ILE A 66 2.56 27.90 8.14
N ALA A 67 3.26 27.82 7.01
CA ALA A 67 4.14 26.70 6.67
C ALA A 67 5.21 26.49 7.74
N ALA A 68 5.97 27.54 8.07
CA ALA A 68 7.05 27.47 9.04
C ALA A 68 6.58 27.05 10.43
N ALA A 69 5.39 27.51 10.84
CA ALA A 69 4.81 27.14 12.12
C ALA A 69 4.29 25.70 12.17
N ARG A 70 3.76 25.17 11.05
CA ARG A 70 3.15 23.83 11.00
C ARG A 70 4.12 22.72 10.62
N TYR A 71 5.17 23.05 9.88
CA TYR A 71 6.16 22.10 9.39
C TYR A 71 7.59 22.56 9.73
N PRO A 72 7.97 22.59 11.03
CA PRO A 72 9.29 23.08 11.44
C PRO A 72 10.45 22.20 10.98
N SER A 73 10.17 20.97 10.54
CA SER A 73 11.17 19.99 10.08
C SER A 73 11.17 19.76 8.56
N ASP A 74 10.22 20.37 7.83
CA ASP A 74 10.13 20.25 6.37
C ASP A 74 10.65 21.52 5.69
N ASP A 75 10.94 21.41 4.39
CA ASP A 75 11.24 22.59 3.58
C ASP A 75 9.99 23.48 3.47
N THR A 76 10.07 24.70 4.01
CA THR A 76 8.97 25.65 4.03
C THR A 76 8.49 26.00 2.63
N ARG A 77 9.39 26.11 1.65
CA ARG A 77 9.04 26.46 0.27
C ARG A 77 8.23 25.35 -0.37
N GLU A 78 8.64 24.10 -0.20
CA GLU A 78 7.88 22.96 -0.73
C GLU A 78 6.48 22.87 -0.10
N ARG A 79 6.34 23.19 1.19
CA ARG A 79 5.05 23.21 1.87
C ARG A 79 4.16 24.35 1.40
N VAL A 80 4.72 25.53 1.14
CA VAL A 80 3.98 26.64 0.52
C VAL A 80 3.45 26.24 -0.85
N ASP A 81 4.30 25.70 -1.72
CA ASP A 81 3.89 25.26 -3.06
C ASP A 81 2.83 24.15 -2.98
N ALA A 82 2.91 23.26 -1.99
CA ALA A 82 1.91 22.23 -1.75
C ALA A 82 0.57 22.81 -1.26
N MET A 83 0.60 23.81 -0.38
CA MET A 83 -0.59 24.52 0.08
C MET A 83 -1.26 25.28 -1.07
N GLU A 84 -0.50 25.97 -1.92
CA GLU A 84 -1.04 26.66 -3.10
C GLU A 84 -1.77 25.70 -4.03
N ARG A 85 -1.14 24.57 -4.38
CA ARG A 85 -1.76 23.55 -5.23
C ARG A 85 -2.99 22.92 -4.59
N LEU A 86 -2.94 22.64 -3.29
CA LEU A 86 -4.03 21.99 -2.56
C LEU A 86 -5.27 22.88 -2.46
N ASN A 87 -5.07 24.20 -2.33
CA ASN A 87 -6.15 25.18 -2.19
C ASN A 87 -6.54 25.85 -3.52
N GLY A 88 -5.87 25.52 -4.63
CA GLY A 88 -6.13 26.13 -5.94
C GLY A 88 -5.75 27.62 -6.01
N LEU A 89 -4.76 28.05 -5.20
CA LEU A 89 -4.30 29.43 -5.19
C LEU A 89 -3.46 29.72 -6.44
N SER A 90 -3.64 30.90 -7.02
CA SER A 90 -2.86 31.37 -8.18
C SER A 90 -1.53 32.04 -7.78
N GLY A 91 -1.22 32.07 -6.49
CA GLY A 91 -0.04 32.67 -5.89
C GLY A 91 -0.18 32.78 -4.37
N PRO A 92 0.75 33.47 -3.68
CA PRO A 92 0.85 33.44 -2.22
C PRO A 92 -0.17 34.31 -1.49
N THR A 93 -1.12 34.89 -2.21
CA THR A 93 -2.15 35.77 -1.65
C THR A 93 -3.22 34.93 -0.96
N ILE A 94 -3.43 35.19 0.32
CA ILE A 94 -4.48 34.57 1.15
C ILE A 94 -5.31 35.66 1.83
N VAL A 95 -6.57 35.37 2.12
CA VAL A 95 -7.50 36.33 2.72
C VAL A 95 -7.74 35.99 4.19
N VAL A 96 -7.79 37.00 5.05
CA VAL A 96 -8.13 36.81 6.46
C VAL A 96 -9.54 36.20 6.59
N GLY A 97 -9.67 35.16 7.41
CA GLY A 97 -10.90 34.39 7.59
C GLY A 97 -11.07 33.25 6.57
N GLU A 98 -10.17 33.12 5.60
CA GLU A 98 -10.15 32.01 4.64
C GLU A 98 -9.80 30.70 5.34
N SER A 99 -10.46 29.61 4.95
CA SER A 99 -10.13 28.26 5.42
C SER A 99 -9.11 27.64 4.48
N LEU A 100 -7.87 27.53 4.95
CA LEU A 100 -6.74 26.98 4.21
C LEU A 100 -6.53 25.51 4.57
N LEU A 101 -6.52 24.65 3.55
CA LEU A 101 -6.17 23.25 3.65
C LEU A 101 -4.65 23.08 3.77
N LEU A 102 -4.25 22.20 4.68
CA LEU A 102 -2.86 21.90 4.99
C LEU A 102 -2.47 20.50 4.49
N PRO A 103 -1.40 20.35 3.70
CA PRO A 103 -0.91 19.05 3.28
C PRO A 103 -0.42 18.22 4.49
N PRO A 104 -0.35 16.88 4.39
CA PRO A 104 0.34 16.09 5.40
C PRO A 104 1.83 16.46 5.48
N GLY A 105 2.40 16.39 6.69
CA GLY A 105 3.84 16.49 6.91
C GLY A 105 4.58 15.22 6.44
N SER A 106 5.90 15.33 6.30
CA SER A 106 6.80 14.21 5.96
C SER A 106 6.84 13.10 7.01
#